data_AF-A0A383C0M4-F1
#
_entry.id   AF-A0A383C0M4-F1
#
_cell.length_a   1.000
_cell.length_b   1.000
_cell.length_c   1.000
_cell.angle_alpha   90.00
_cell.angle_beta   90.00
_cell.angle_gamma   90.00
#
_symmetry.space_group_name_H-M   'P 1'
#
loop_
_entity.id
_entity.type
_entity.pdbx_description
1 polymer ?
#
loop_
_entity_poly.entity_id
_entity_poly.type
_entity_poly.pdbx_seq_one_letter_code
_entity_poly.pdbx_strand_id
1 'polypeptide(L)' 'MSDFDVIVVGIGSMGSSTLYHLAQRRKKVLGIEQFGIPHEFGSYHGESRIIRLAYYEDPSYV' A
#
# COMPACT_ATOMS: atom_id res chain seq x y z
N MET A 1 1.91 0.53 -27.33
CA MET A 1 1.53 0.54 -25.91
C MET A 1 2.77 0.83 -25.08
N SER A 2 2.67 1.51 -23.95
CA SER A 2 3.84 1.69 -23.07
C SER A 2 3.84 0.58 -22.02
N ASP A 3 4.89 -0.23 -21.96
CA ASP A 3 4.99 -1.33 -21.00
C ASP A 3 5.27 -0.81 -19.58
N PHE A 4 4.82 -1.52 -18.56
CA PHE A 4 5.13 -1.27 -17.14
C PHE A 4 5.89 -2.46 -16.58
N ASP A 5 6.83 -2.21 -15.66
CA ASP A 5 7.54 -3.27 -14.95
C ASP A 5 6.63 -3.96 -13.92
N VAL A 6 5.78 -3.19 -13.25
CA VAL A 6 4.87 -3.66 -12.18
C VAL A 6 3.57 -2.88 -12.22
N ILE A 7 2.45 -3.58 -12.03
CA ILE A 7 1.13 -2.98 -11.82
C ILE A 7 0.68 -3.32 -10.40
N VAL A 8 0.25 -2.32 -9.64
CA VAL A 8 -0.31 -2.46 -8.29
C VAL A 8 -1.80 -2.14 -8.36
N VAL A 9 -2.65 -3.14 -8.08
CA VAL A 9 -4.10 -2.98 -8.03
C VAL A 9 -4.52 -2.82 -6.56
N GLY A 10 -5.17 -1.70 -6.26
CA GLY A 10 -5.45 -1.23 -4.90
C GLY A 10 -4.30 -0.39 -4.37
N ILE A 11 -4.50 0.92 -4.24
CA ILE A 11 -3.54 1.90 -3.73
C ILE A 11 -3.95 2.38 -2.33
N GLY A 12 -4.29 1.43 -1.45
CA GLY A 12 -4.43 1.67 -0.01
C GLY A 12 -3.08 1.80 0.71
N SER A 13 -3.04 1.54 2.02
CA SER A 13 -1.79 1.61 2.81
C SER A 13 -0.65 0.77 2.22
N MET A 14 -0.92 -0.48 1.86
CA MET A 14 0.11 -1.39 1.34
C MET A 14 0.48 -1.06 -0.11
N GLY A 15 -0.51 -0.75 -0.95
CA GLY A 15 -0.30 -0.46 -2.37
C GLY A 15 0.49 0.82 -2.59
N SER A 16 0.17 1.89 -1.85
CA SER A 16 0.90 3.16 -1.91
C SER A 16 2.36 3.02 -1.45
N SER A 17 2.61 2.29 -0.36
CA SER A 17 3.97 1.96 0.10
C SER A 17 4.75 1.14 -0.95
N THR A 18 4.08 0.17 -1.58
CA THR A 18 4.66 -0.65 -2.66
C THR A 18 5.06 0.21 -3.86
N LEU A 19 4.16 1.08 -4.34
CA LEU A 19 4.45 2.01 -5.44
C LEU A 19 5.63 2.93 -5.12
N TYR A 20 5.63 3.54 -3.93
CA TYR A 20 6.71 4.41 -3.48
C TYR A 20 8.08 3.72 -3.57
N HIS A 21 8.18 2.53 -3.00
CA HIS A 21 9.43 1.78 -2.94
C HIS A 21 9.87 1.19 -4.28
N LEU A 22 8.95 0.86 -5.18
CA LEU A 22 9.29 0.42 -6.53
C LEU A 22 9.72 1.60 -7.41
N ALA A 23 9.03 2.73 -7.30
CA ALA A 23 9.39 3.96 -8.00
C ALA A 23 10.79 4.46 -7.57
N GLN A 24 11.11 4.42 -6.27
CA GLN A 24 12.46 4.71 -5.77
C GLN A 24 13.55 3.80 -6.37
N ARG A 25 13.20 2.55 -6.67
CA ARG A 25 14.09 1.59 -7.35
C ARG A 25 14.07 1.73 -8.88
N ARG A 26 13.54 2.84 -9.39
CA ARG A 26 13.46 3.18 -10.82
C ARG A 26 12.67 2.17 -11.65
N LYS A 27 11.67 1.52 -11.05
CA LYS A 27 10.71 0.70 -11.79
C LYS A 27 9.63 1.59 -12.39
N LYS A 28 9.25 1.31 -13.63
CA LYS A 28 8.10 1.92 -14.28
C LYS A 28 6.84 1.23 -13.74
N VAL A 29 6.23 1.85 -12.74
CA VAL A 29 5.07 1.29 -12.04
C VAL A 29 3.77 1.99 -12.41
N LEU A 30 2.69 1.22 -12.48
CA LEU A 30 1.31 1.74 -12.58
C LEU A 30 0.54 1.35 -11.32
N GLY A 31 -0.05 2.34 -10.66
CA GLY A 31 -1.05 2.10 -9.63
C GLY A 31 -2.45 2.23 -10.21
N ILE A 32 -3.37 1.35 -9.79
CA ILE A 32 -4.80 1.43 -10.10
C ILE A 32 -5.58 1.40 -8.79
N GLU A 33 -6.40 2.42 -8.55
CA GLU A 33 -7.32 2.50 -7.41
C GLU A 33 -8.75 2.67 -7.92
N GLN A 34 -9.70 2.01 -7.27
CA GLN A 34 -11.12 2.08 -7.62
C GLN A 34 -11.73 3.44 -7.26
N PHE A 35 -11.20 4.10 -6.23
CA PHE A 35 -11.65 5.40 -5.74
C PHE A 35 -10.59 6.51 -5.93
N GLY A 36 -10.89 7.74 -5.48
CA GLY A 36 -9.88 8.81 -5.39
C GLY A 36 -8.98 8.62 -4.17
N ILE A 37 -7.71 9.06 -4.21
CA ILE A 37 -6.77 8.89 -3.09
C ILE A 37 -6.51 10.25 -2.42
N PRO A 38 -6.70 10.42 -1.10
CA PRO A 38 -7.31 9.47 -0.15
C PRO A 38 -8.85 9.43 -0.25
N HIS A 39 -9.46 8.37 0.28
CA HIS A 39 -10.92 8.15 0.39
C HIS A 39 -11.31 7.42 1.69
N GLU A 40 -12.60 7.48 2.04
CA GLU A 40 -13.16 6.84 3.25
C GLU A 40 -13.59 5.39 3.04
N PHE A 41 -13.63 4.89 1.81
CA PHE A 41 -14.03 3.51 1.50
C PHE A 41 -12.93 2.44 1.70
N GLY A 42 -11.79 2.79 2.30
CA GLY A 42 -10.63 1.89 2.51
C GLY A 42 -10.43 1.49 3.98
N SER A 43 -9.38 0.72 4.31
CA SER A 43 -9.07 0.36 5.71
C SER A 43 -8.06 1.29 6.39
N TYR A 44 -7.67 2.37 5.72
CA TYR A 44 -6.65 3.31 6.20
C TYR A 44 -7.22 4.63 6.76
N HIS A 45 -8.50 4.93 6.49
CA HIS A 45 -9.14 6.16 6.95
C HIS A 45 -9.17 6.25 8.48
N GLY A 46 -9.48 7.42 9.02
CA GLY A 46 -9.36 7.66 10.46
C GLY A 46 -7.93 8.02 10.83
N GLU A 47 -7.82 9.03 11.67
CA GLU A 47 -6.62 9.86 11.84
C GLU A 47 -5.36 9.12 12.29
N SER A 48 -5.50 8.01 13.01
CA SER A 48 -4.37 7.35 13.66
C SER A 48 -4.42 5.82 13.55
N ARG A 49 -3.23 5.21 13.66
CA ARG A 49 -3.01 3.77 13.76
C ARG A 49 -1.97 3.50 14.83
N ILE A 50 -2.22 2.49 15.66
CA ILE A 50 -1.26 2.03 16.67
C ILE A 50 -0.25 1.10 16.00
N ILE A 51 1.02 1.32 16.29
CA ILE A 51 2.10 0.36 16.03
C ILE A 51 2.63 -0.16 17.38
N ARG A 52 2.85 -1.47 17.47
CA ARG A 52 3.43 -2.13 18.65
C ARG A 52 4.68 -2.89 18.24
N LEU A 53 5.59 -3.10 19.19
CA LEU A 53 6.77 -3.96 19.00
C LEU A 53 6.63 -5.26 19.78
N ALA A 54 5.99 -5.20 20.96
CA ALA A 54 5.58 -6.38 21.70
C ALA A 54 4.26 -6.92 21.12
N TYR A 55 4.35 -8.08 20.46
CA TYR A 55 3.23 -8.82 19.91
C TYR A 55 3.01 -10.10 20.73
N TYR A 56 1.78 -10.30 21.18
CA TYR A 56 1.33 -11.48 21.96
C TYR A 56 0.26 -12.28 21.20
N GLU A 57 -0.09 -11.86 19.98
CA GLU A 57 -1.24 -12.35 19.24
C GLU A 57 -1.16 -13.86 18.93
N ASP A 58 -0.10 -14.31 18.27
CA ASP A 58 0.22 -15.73 18.01
C ASP A 58 1.70 -15.83 17.58
N PRO A 59 2.44 -16.92 17.88
CA PRO A 59 3.80 -17.11 17.37
C PRO A 59 3.95 -17.06 15.83
N SER A 60 2.90 -17.36 15.07
CA SER A 60 2.89 -17.22 13.60
C SER A 60 2.52 -15.82 13.12
N TYR A 61 2.27 -14.90 14.05
CA TYR A 61 1.97 -13.51 13.74
C TYR A 61 3.29 -12.76 13.60
N VAL A 62 3.57 -12.32 12.36
CA VAL A 62 4.82 -11.80 11.74
C VAL A 62 5.88 -12.82 11.33
#